data_AF-A0A534HPQ7-F1
#
_entry.id   AF-A0A534HPQ7-F1
#
_cell.length_a   1.000
_cell.length_b   1.000
_cell.length_c   1.000
_cell.angle_alpha   90.00
_cell.angle_beta   90.00
_cell.angle_gamma   90.00
#
_symmetry.space_group_name_H-M   'P 1'
#
loop_
_entity.id
_entity.type
_entity.pdbx_description
1 polymer ?
#
loop_
_entity_poly.entity_id
_entity_poly.type
_entity_poly.pdbx_seq_one_letter_code
_entity_poly.pdbx_strand_id
1 'polypeptide(L)' 'AEEGAEQTLRTIISWGRYGEVFAYDDHRQCFTLENPT' A
#
# COMPACT_ATOMS: atom_id res chain seq x y z
N ALA A 1 -15.53 7.89 19.85
CA ALA A 1 -15.91 7.88 18.42
C ALA A 1 -14.81 8.50 17.58
N GLU A 2 -14.40 9.74 17.87
CA GLU A 2 -13.26 10.45 17.24
C GLU A 2 -11.98 9.58 17.16
N GLU A 3 -11.55 9.01 18.27
CA GLU A 3 -10.34 8.18 18.37
C GLU A 3 -10.38 6.91 17.48
N GLY A 4 -11.56 6.28 17.36
CA GLY A 4 -11.75 5.13 16.49
C GLY A 4 -11.72 5.50 15.00
N ALA A 5 -12.21 6.69 14.64
CA ALA A 5 -12.12 7.21 13.28
C ALA A 5 -10.67 7.56 12.92
N GLU A 6 -9.93 8.20 13.84
CA GLU A 6 -8.52 8.50 13.65
C GLU A 6 -7.68 7.22 13.48
N GLN A 7 -7.89 6.23 14.36
CA GLN A 7 -7.23 4.93 14.28
C GLN A 7 -7.48 4.27 12.91
N THR A 8 -8.73 4.26 12.47
CA THR A 8 -9.12 3.70 11.16
C THR A 8 -8.42 4.41 10.01
N LEU A 9 -8.40 5.75 10.04
CA LEU A 9 -7.74 6.55 9.01
C LEU A 9 -6.25 6.25 8.95
N ARG A 10 -5.57 6.21 10.11
CA ARG A 10 -4.14 5.86 10.20
C ARG A 10 -3.87 4.45 9.66
N THR A 11 -4.73 3.49 9.98
CA THR A 11 -4.62 2.12 9.48
C THR A 11 -4.71 2.09 7.95
N ILE A 12 -5.72 2.73 7.35
CA ILE A 12 -5.89 2.76 5.89
C ILE A 12 -4.71 3.44 5.20
N ILE A 13 -4.21 4.56 5.75
CA ILE A 13 -3.02 5.25 5.21
C ILE A 13 -1.81 4.31 5.19
N SER A 14 -1.54 3.61 6.29
CA SER A 14 -0.41 2.67 6.38
C SER A 14 -0.51 1.54 5.37
N TRP A 15 -1.70 0.96 5.18
CA TRP A 15 -1.93 -0.06 4.15
C TRP A 15 -1.77 0.49 2.73
N GLY A 16 -2.23 1.72 2.48
CA GLY A 16 -2.06 2.40 1.20
C GLY A 16 -0.57 2.58 0.86
N ARG A 17 0.22 3.10 1.80
CA ARG A 17 1.68 3.27 1.64
C ARG A 17 2.41 1.95 1.42
N TYR A 18 1.97 0.88 2.09
CA TYR A 18 2.53 -0.45 1.84
C TYR A 18 2.24 -0.95 0.42
N GLY A 19 1.04 -0.68 -0.10
CA GLY A 19 0.67 -1.01 -1.48
C GLY A 19 1.47 -0.23 -2.54
N GLU A 20 1.85 1.01 -2.25
CA GLU A 20 2.65 1.86 -3.15
C GLU A 20 4.06 1.32 -3.43
N VAL A 21 4.57 0.39 -2.60
CA VAL A 21 5.90 -0.22 -2.80
C VAL A 21 5.92 -1.19 -3.97
N PHE A 22 4.75 -1.65 -4.43
CA PHE A 22 4.65 -2.61 -5.52
C PHE A 22 4.48 -1.90 -6.86
N ALA A 23 5.26 -2.34 -7.85
CA ALA A 23 5.04 -2.00 -9.26
C ALA A 23 4.11 -3.03 -9.91
N TYR A 24 3.30 -2.60 -10.88
CA TYR A 24 2.48 -3.51 -11.68
C TYR A 24 3.21 -3.88 -12.98
N ASP A 25 3.47 -5.17 -13.18
CA ASP A 25 4.01 -5.73 -14.42
C ASP A 25 2.84 -6.19 -15.31
N ASP A 26 2.63 -5.48 -16.43
CA ASP A 26 1.54 -5.76 -17.37
C ASP A 26 1.74 -7.07 -18.15
N HIS A 27 2.98 -7.43 -18.46
CA HIS A 27 3.29 -8.66 -19.19
C HIS A 27 3.01 -9.91 -18.37
N ARG A 28 3.27 -9.84 -17.06
CA ARG A 28 3.07 -10.94 -16.12
C ARG A 28 1.75 -10.85 -15.38
N GLN A 29 1.02 -9.75 -15.57
CA GLN A 29 -0.23 -9.42 -14.90
C GLN A 29 -0.14 -9.57 -13.38
N CYS A 30 0.98 -9.10 -12.80
CA CYS A 30 1.25 -9.27 -11.38
C CYS A 30 1.96 -8.07 -10.77
N PHE A 31 1.77 -7.91 -9.46
CA PHE A 31 2.51 -6.93 -8.67
C PHE A 31 3.87 -7.50 -8.26
N THR A 32 4.93 -6.71 -8.40
CA THR A 32 6.29 -7.11 -8.05
C THR A 32 6.95 -6.05 -7.17
N LEU A 33 7.90 -6.51 -6.34
CA LEU A 33 8.75 -5.64 -5.54
C LEU A 33 10.03 -5.41 -6.36
N GLU A 34 10.12 -4.29 -7.07
CA GLU A 34 11.34 -3.95 -7.79
C GLU A 34 12.43 -3.56 -6.77
N ASN A 35 13.52 -4.32 -6.75
CA ASN A 35 14.66 -4.00 -5.90
C ASN A 35 15.41 -2.83 -6.54
N PRO A 36 15.55 -1.67 -5.88
CA PRO A 36 16.28 -0.55 -6.47
C PRO A 36 17.77 -0.92 -6.62
N THR A 37 18.26 -0.91 -7.86
CA THR A 37 19.69 -0.91 -8.21
C THR A 37 20.23 0.50 -8.32
#